data_AF-A0A1M5AHZ2-F1
#
_entry.id   AF-A0A1M5AHZ2-F1
#
_cell.length_a   1.000
_cell.length_b   1.000
_cell.length_c   1.000
_cell.angle_alpha   90.00
_cell.angle_beta   90.00
_cell.angle_gamma   90.00
#
_symmetry.space_group_name_H-M   'P 1'
#
loop_
_entity.id
_entity.type
_entity.pdbx_description
1 polymer ?
#
loop_
_entity_poly.entity_id
_entity_poly.type
_entity_poly.pdbx_seq_one_letter_code
_entity_poly.pdbx_strand_id
1 'polypeptide(L)'
;MGKKMSYAEWEEYIKKFESYNGSITVKDFCIENNICKTQFYYHKRRLMKSQSENIQPVFHAISLKESYLEENITSSNEVKITVGNVIITIPSSEATLIFPSCINIIVQRQN
;
A
#
# COMPACT_ATOMS: atom_id res chain seq x y z
N MET A 1 24.17 8.19 4.11
CA MET A 1 23.93 8.17 2.65
C MET A 1 24.11 6.75 2.16
N GLY A 2 23.19 6.23 1.35
CA GLY A 2 23.29 4.86 0.82
C GLY A 2 24.29 4.76 -0.33
N LYS A 3 25.03 3.66 -0.40
CA LYS A 3 25.93 3.38 -1.53
C LYS A 3 25.09 3.17 -2.78
N LYS A 4 25.40 3.89 -3.87
CA LYS A 4 24.81 3.62 -5.19
C LYS A 4 25.54 2.44 -5.80
N MET A 5 24.81 1.38 -6.08
CA MET A 5 25.30 0.15 -6.73
C MET A 5 24.27 -0.28 -7.78
N SER A 6 24.76 -0.90 -8.84
CA SER A 6 23.97 -1.54 -9.88
C SER A 6 23.23 -2.77 -9.35
N TYR A 7 22.26 -3.25 -10.12
CA TYR A 7 21.50 -4.46 -9.78
C TYR A 7 22.40 -5.69 -9.65
N ALA A 8 23.36 -5.87 -10.56
CA ALA A 8 24.29 -7.00 -10.57
C ALA A 8 25.17 -7.02 -9.32
N GLU A 9 25.71 -5.87 -8.91
CA GLU A 9 26.49 -5.76 -7.67
C GLU A 9 25.66 -6.16 -6.44
N TRP A 10 24.40 -5.71 -6.36
CA TRP A 10 23.51 -6.10 -5.27
C TRP A 10 23.23 -7.61 -5.24
N GLU A 11 23.08 -8.22 -6.41
CA GLU A 11 22.90 -9.66 -6.53
C GLU A 11 24.13 -10.43 -6.03
N GLU A 12 25.34 -9.97 -6.35
CA GLU A 12 26.57 -10.55 -5.84
C GLU A 12 26.69 -10.44 -4.31
N TYR A 13 26.40 -9.28 -3.73
CA TYR A 13 26.42 -9.12 -2.27
C TYR A 13 25.40 -10.02 -1.56
N ILE A 14 24.23 -10.22 -2.17
CA ILE A 14 23.19 -11.05 -1.57
C ILE A 14 23.57 -12.54 -1.69
N LYS A 15 24.09 -12.99 -2.83
CA LYS A 15 24.65 -14.35 -2.98
C LYS A 15 25.81 -14.59 -2.02
N LYS A 16 26.70 -13.61 -1.88
CA LYS A 16 27.80 -13.65 -0.91
C LYS A 16 27.28 -13.76 0.52
N PHE A 17 26.23 -13.02 0.89
CA PHE A 17 25.62 -13.17 2.22
C PHE A 17 25.01 -14.57 2.43
N GLU A 18 24.31 -15.09 1.42
CA GLU A 18 23.65 -16.40 1.50
C GLU A 18 24.64 -17.55 1.61
N SER A 19 25.84 -17.44 1.02
CA SER A 19 26.88 -18.48 1.13
C SER A 19 27.40 -18.68 2.56
N TYR A 20 27.25 -17.70 3.46
CA TYR A 20 27.60 -17.86 4.87
C TYR A 20 26.62 -18.74 5.66
N ASN A 21 25.49 -19.15 5.09
CA ASN A 21 24.53 -20.10 5.68
C ASN A 21 24.17 -19.82 7.17
N GLY A 22 24.03 -18.53 7.53
CA GLY A 22 23.67 -18.12 8.90
C GLY A 22 24.84 -18.00 9.89
N SER A 23 26.09 -18.20 9.44
CA SER A 23 27.30 -18.00 10.24
C SER A 23 27.54 -16.54 10.64
N ILE A 24 27.08 -15.60 9.79
CA ILE A 24 27.17 -14.15 10.03
C ILE A 24 25.78 -13.51 10.07
N THR A 25 25.59 -12.53 10.93
CA THR A 25 24.34 -11.75 10.94
C THR A 25 24.32 -10.73 9.81
N VAL A 26 23.13 -10.32 9.38
CA VAL A 26 22.98 -9.21 8.40
C VAL A 26 23.66 -7.93 8.89
N LYS A 27 23.67 -7.69 10.21
CA LYS A 27 24.27 -6.48 10.78
C LYS A 27 25.78 -6.48 10.56
N ASP A 28 26.44 -7.59 10.90
CA ASP A 28 27.90 -7.70 10.81
C ASP A 28 28.34 -7.68 9.35
N PHE A 29 27.63 -8.40 8.47
CA PHE A 29 27.87 -8.35 7.04
C PHE A 29 27.74 -6.93 6.45
N CYS A 30 26.72 -6.18 6.87
CA CYS A 30 26.55 -4.79 6.42
C CYS A 30 27.68 -3.87 6.90
N ILE A 31 28.20 -4.09 8.12
CA ILE A 31 29.34 -3.33 8.66
C ILE A 31 30.61 -3.63 7.87
N GLU A 32 30.93 -4.92 7.67
CA GLU A 32 32.13 -5.36 6.95
C GLU A 32 32.19 -4.87 5.51
N ASN A 33 31.04 -4.84 4.82
CA ASN A 33 30.95 -4.46 3.42
C ASN A 33 30.59 -2.97 3.22
N ASN A 34 30.46 -2.21 4.32
CA ASN A 34 30.07 -0.79 4.31
C ASN A 34 28.75 -0.54 3.54
N ILE A 35 27.74 -1.35 3.84
CA ILE A 35 26.42 -1.32 3.21
C ILE A 35 25.37 -0.88 4.23
N CYS A 36 24.39 -0.10 3.78
CA CYS A 36 23.26 0.25 4.63
C CYS A 36 22.29 -0.93 4.78
N LYS A 37 21.94 -1.27 6.03
CA LYS A 37 21.01 -2.35 6.38
C LYS A 37 19.65 -2.22 5.67
N THR A 38 19.12 -1.01 5.54
CA THR A 38 17.83 -0.76 4.86
C THR A 38 17.91 -1.08 3.36
N GLN A 39 19.02 -0.69 2.71
CA GLN A 39 19.25 -1.00 1.30
C GLN A 39 19.39 -2.51 1.11
N PHE A 40 20.13 -3.20 1.98
CA PHE A 40 20.28 -4.66 1.92
C PHE A 40 18.93 -5.36 1.92
N TYR A 41 18.03 -5.03 2.87
CA TYR A 41 16.70 -5.65 2.91
C TYR A 41 15.83 -5.30 1.69
N TYR A 42 15.91 -4.05 1.21
CA TYR A 42 15.17 -3.64 0.01
C TYR A 42 15.58 -4.47 -1.21
N HIS A 43 16.89 -4.59 -1.47
CA HIS A 43 17.41 -5.33 -2.61
C HIS A 43 17.19 -6.84 -2.47
N LYS A 44 17.38 -7.41 -1.27
CA LYS A 44 17.05 -8.82 -0.98
C LYS A 44 15.59 -9.14 -1.28
N ARG A 45 14.66 -8.30 -0.82
CA ARG A 45 13.23 -8.50 -1.09
C ARG A 45 12.91 -8.38 -2.57
N ARG A 46 13.57 -7.47 -3.30
CA ARG A 46 13.37 -7.33 -4.76
C ARG A 46 13.89 -8.54 -5.54
N LEU A 47 15.07 -9.07 -5.19
CA LEU A 47 15.62 -10.27 -5.82
C LEU A 47 14.76 -11.51 -5.55
N MET A 48 14.26 -11.67 -4.33
CA MET A 48 13.33 -12.76 -4.02
C MET A 48 12.03 -12.65 -4.83
N LYS A 49 11.51 -11.43 -5.04
CA LYS A 49 10.33 -11.20 -5.88
C LYS A 49 10.55 -11.50 -7.37
N SER A 50 11.75 -11.21 -7.89
CA SER A 50 12.10 -11.54 -9.29
C SER A 50 12.42 -13.03 -9.46
N GLN A 51 12.90 -13.72 -8.42
CA GLN A 51 13.03 -15.18 -8.46
C GLN A 51 11.68 -15.89 -8.32
N SER A 52 10.72 -15.28 -7.60
CA SER A 52 9.33 -15.75 -7.51
C SER A 52 8.47 -15.27 -8.69
N GLU A 53 9.01 -15.33 -9.91
CA GLU A 53 8.29 -15.08 -11.16
C GLU A 53 7.17 -16.14 -11.34
N ASN A 54 6.07 -15.96 -10.62
CA ASN A 54 4.69 -16.34 -10.98
C ASN A 54 3.65 -15.93 -9.92
N ILE A 55 3.99 -15.18 -8.87
CA ILE A 55 2.96 -14.65 -7.96
C ILE A 55 2.43 -13.34 -8.57
N GLN A 56 1.67 -13.45 -9.65
CA GLN A 56 0.87 -12.33 -10.10
C GLN A 56 -0.12 -11.96 -8.99
N PRO A 57 -0.28 -10.66 -8.66
CA PRO A 57 -1.28 -10.26 -7.69
C PRO A 57 -2.65 -10.74 -8.18
N VAL A 58 -3.27 -11.64 -7.41
CA VAL A 58 -4.61 -12.15 -7.72
C VAL A 58 -5.62 -11.09 -7.30
N PHE A 59 -6.20 -10.43 -8.29
CA PHE A 59 -7.34 -9.54 -8.08
C PHE A 59 -8.56 -10.40 -7.76
N HIS A 60 -9.11 -10.23 -6.56
CA HIS A 60 -10.36 -10.86 -6.16
C HIS A 60 -11.49 -9.87 -6.44
N ALA A 61 -12.44 -10.25 -7.30
CA ALA A 61 -13.67 -9.50 -7.45
C ALA A 61 -14.51 -9.63 -6.18
N ILE A 62 -15.00 -8.51 -5.66
CA ILE A 62 -15.96 -8.50 -4.54
C ILE A 62 -17.32 -8.19 -5.16
N SER A 63 -18.27 -9.12 -5.03
CA SER A 63 -19.66 -8.86 -5.40
C SER A 63 -20.32 -8.01 -4.31
N LEU A 64 -20.66 -6.77 -4.65
CA LEU A 64 -21.50 -5.94 -3.82
C LEU A 64 -22.94 -6.42 -4.00
N LYS A 65 -23.57 -6.89 -2.92
CA LYS A 65 -25.02 -7.15 -2.93
C LYS A 65 -25.72 -5.81 -3.09
N GLU A 66 -26.58 -5.69 -4.10
CA GLU A 66 -27.52 -4.58 -4.21
C GLU A 66 -28.34 -4.54 -2.92
N SER A 67 -28.07 -3.53 -2.09
CA SER A 67 -28.98 -3.17 -1.01
C SER A 67 -29.95 -2.17 -1.61
N TYR A 68 -31.23 -2.54 -1.62
CA TYR A 68 -32.29 -1.59 -1.90
C TYR A 68 -32.19 -0.49 -0.83
N LEU A 69 -31.71 0.69 -1.22
CA LEU A 69 -31.83 1.88 -0.40
C LEU A 69 -33.29 2.26 -0.43
N GLU A 70 -34.05 1.94 0.62
CA GLU A 70 -35.29 2.65 0.86
C GLU A 70 -34.92 4.11 1.16
N GLU A 71 -35.21 4.99 0.21
CA GLU A 71 -35.12 6.44 0.37
C GLU A 71 -36.13 6.87 1.45
N ASN A 72 -35.72 6.75 2.71
CA ASN A 72 -36.38 7.40 3.81
C ASN A 72 -35.97 8.87 3.78
N ILE A 73 -36.58 9.64 2.88
CA ILE A 73 -36.44 11.10 2.83
C ILE A 73 -37.04 11.64 4.13
N THR A 74 -36.18 11.75 5.14
CA THR A 74 -36.50 12.46 6.37
C THR A 74 -35.91 13.85 6.21
N SER A 75 -36.72 14.88 6.37
CA SER A 75 -36.26 16.27 6.34
C SER A 75 -35.35 16.52 7.54
N SER A 76 -34.05 16.27 7.36
CA SER A 76 -33.03 16.47 8.38
C SER A 76 -32.21 17.70 8.04
N ASN A 77 -31.95 18.53 9.05
CA ASN A 77 -31.04 19.68 8.93
C ASN A 77 -29.56 19.27 8.95
N GLU A 78 -29.28 17.97 8.96
CA GLU A 78 -27.93 17.41 9.00
C GLU A 78 -27.83 16.10 8.22
N VAL A 79 -26.70 15.92 7.53
CA VAL A 79 -26.30 14.66 6.88
C VAL A 79 -25.31 13.97 7.80
N LYS A 80 -25.60 12.74 8.21
CA LYS A 80 -24.69 11.90 9.01
C LYS A 80 -24.13 10.78 8.14
N ILE A 81 -22.82 10.69 8.05
CA ILE A 81 -22.08 9.64 7.32
C ILE A 81 -21.30 8.83 8.35
N THR A 82 -21.62 7.55 8.47
CA THR A 82 -20.94 6.62 9.38
C THR A 82 -20.00 5.70 8.60
N VAL A 83 -18.72 5.71 8.95
CA VAL A 83 -17.69 4.82 8.37
C VAL A 83 -16.98 4.08 9.52
N GLY A 84 -17.34 2.82 9.73
CA GLY A 84 -16.88 2.06 10.90
C GLY A 84 -17.30 2.74 12.20
N ASN A 85 -16.32 3.12 13.04
CA ASN A 85 -16.57 3.82 14.32
C ASN A 85 -16.53 5.36 14.19
N VAL A 86 -16.31 5.89 12.98
CA VAL A 86 -16.23 7.34 12.74
C VAL A 86 -17.58 7.84 12.26
N ILE A 87 -18.04 8.95 12.86
CA ILE A 87 -19.29 9.63 12.50
C ILE A 87 -18.93 11.02 11.99
N ILE A 88 -19.20 11.29 10.72
CA ILE A 88 -19.08 12.61 10.10
C ILE A 88 -20.47 13.23 10.05
N THR A 89 -20.62 14.44 10.61
CA THR A 89 -21.89 15.17 10.60
C THR A 89 -21.70 16.47 9.81
N ILE A 90 -22.53 16.67 8.79
CA ILE A 90 -22.51 17.86 7.92
C ILE A 90 -23.85 18.58 8.07
N PRO A 91 -23.87 19.82 8.59
CA PRO A 91 -25.11 20.60 8.66
C PRO A 91 -25.60 21.00 7.25
N SER A 92 -26.91 21.02 7.05
CA SER A 92 -27.53 21.32 5.75
C SER A 92 -27.27 22.74 5.26
N SER A 93 -26.98 23.68 6.18
CA SER A 93 -26.52 25.03 5.88
C SER A 93 -25.19 25.09 5.14
N GLU A 94 -24.40 24.01 5.18
CA GLU A 94 -23.09 23.88 4.55
C GLU A 94 -23.12 22.90 3.36
N ALA A 95 -24.31 22.51 2.88
CA ALA A 95 -24.45 21.54 1.79
C ALA A 95 -23.74 21.96 0.49
N THR A 96 -23.57 23.27 0.27
CA THR A 96 -22.81 23.82 -0.87
C THR A 96 -21.29 23.56 -0.80
N LEU A 97 -20.75 23.21 0.37
CA LEU A 97 -19.35 22.77 0.53
C LEU A 97 -19.13 21.33 0.07
N ILE A 98 -20.22 20.57 -0.15
CA ILE A 98 -20.16 19.28 -0.81
C ILE A 98 -19.93 19.54 -2.30
N PHE A 99 -18.67 19.78 -2.68
CA PHE A 99 -18.32 19.95 -4.07
C PHE A 99 -18.71 18.69 -4.88
N PRO A 100 -19.34 18.84 -6.06
CA PRO A 100 -19.60 17.71 -6.98
C PRO A 100 -18.32 16.95 -7.34
N SER A 101 -17.15 17.59 -7.26
CA SER A 101 -15.84 16.96 -7.47
C SER A 101 -15.47 15.96 -6.38
N CYS A 102 -15.97 16.08 -5.15
CA CYS A 102 -15.78 15.08 -4.11
C CYS A 102 -16.63 13.83 -4.34
N ILE A 103 -17.80 13.97 -4.98
CA ILE A 103 -18.68 12.86 -5.37
C ILE A 103 -18.13 12.14 -6.61
N ASN A 104 -17.59 12.87 -7.59
CA ASN A 104 -17.00 12.29 -8.80
C ASN A 104 -15.72 11.47 -8.56
N ILE A 105 -14.99 11.66 -7.46
CA ILE A 105 -13.83 10.80 -7.13
C ILE A 105 -14.28 9.36 -6.82
N ILE A 106 -15.53 9.16 -6.41
CA ILE A 106 -16.06 7.81 -6.13
C ILE A 106 -16.55 7.12 -7.42
N VAL A 107 -17.01 7.87 -8.42
CA VAL A 107 -17.62 7.31 -9.65
C VAL A 107 -16.65 7.26 -10.85
N GLN A 108 -15.67 8.16 -10.96
CA GLN A 108 -14.83 8.28 -12.16
C GLN A 108 -13.57 7.39 -12.17
N ARG A 109 -13.44 6.42 -11.26
CA ARG A 109 -12.45 5.32 -11.38
C ARG A 109 -12.99 4.09 -12.09
N GLN A 110 -13.95 4.28 -13.00
CA GLN A 110 -14.34 3.30 -14.00
C GLN A 110 -14.52 3.99 -15.35
N ASN A 111 -13.42 4.11 -16.08
CA ASN A 111 -13.36 4.06 -17.54
C ASN A 111 -12.01 3.45 -17.91
#